data_AF-A0A1A8SM29-F1
#
_entry.id   AF-A0A1A8SM29-F1
#
_cell.length_a   1.000
_cell.length_b   1.000
_cell.length_c   1.000
_cell.angle_alpha   90.00
_cell.angle_beta   90.00
_cell.angle_gamma   90.00
#
_symmetry.space_group_name_H-M   'P 1'
#
loop_
_entity.id
_entity.type
_entity.pdbx_description
1 polymer ?
#
loop_
_entity_poly.entity_id
_entity_poly.type
_entity_poly.pdbx_seq_one_letter_code
_entity_poly.pdbx_strand_id
1 'polypeptide(L)'
;WTLPGPENYALQYADGVQMYITESNRLDIKNGCILRLTKAPGRCAEDLYKGIQSSDAGVLCDSLKELAGVSKDVTFAQEFISRDGYLLLVKIVEDSNESNLIMMHTLTAFMQLMDHGIVSWENLSSVFIKKIANFVNAKATDESIQQVSLDILENMVLSSHSLFLQVKLEVTMERLIAHLQVTNQQIQTKAMALLMALLQTAGDADRQE
;
A
#
# COMPACT_ATOMS: atom_id res chain seq x y z
N TRP A 1 -12.90 30.26 -14.73
CA TRP A 1 -13.80 29.20 -14.23
C TRP A 1 -14.67 29.62 -13.05
N THR A 2 -14.53 30.82 -12.46
CA THR A 2 -15.43 31.32 -11.38
C THR A 2 -15.57 30.37 -10.20
N LEU A 3 -14.51 29.60 -9.91
CA LEU A 3 -14.46 28.67 -8.79
C LEU A 3 -14.04 29.43 -7.53
N PRO A 4 -14.83 29.37 -6.43
CA PRO A 4 -14.50 30.03 -5.18
C PRO A 4 -13.42 29.27 -4.40
N GLY A 5 -12.64 29.96 -3.58
CA GLY A 5 -11.63 29.33 -2.71
C GLY A 5 -10.47 28.69 -3.49
N PRO A 6 -9.61 29.50 -4.13
CA PRO A 6 -8.50 29.01 -4.96
C PRO A 6 -7.55 28.06 -4.20
N GLU A 7 -7.44 28.20 -2.88
CA GLU A 7 -6.67 27.33 -1.99
C GLU A 7 -7.17 25.88 -1.93
N ASN A 8 -8.41 25.62 -2.35
CA ASN A 8 -8.99 24.27 -2.37
C ASN A 8 -8.61 23.48 -3.63
N TYR A 9 -7.82 24.07 -4.52
CA TYR A 9 -7.46 23.48 -5.80
C TYR A 9 -5.94 23.40 -5.98
N ALA A 10 -5.51 22.43 -6.79
CA ALA A 10 -4.14 22.26 -7.23
C ALA A 10 -4.12 21.86 -8.71
N LEU A 11 -2.93 21.92 -9.32
CA LEU A 11 -2.72 21.41 -10.67
C LEU A 11 -2.16 19.99 -10.62
N GLN A 12 -2.57 19.16 -11.57
CA GLN A 12 -2.03 17.83 -11.80
C GLN A 12 -1.78 17.61 -13.29
N TYR A 13 -0.86 16.72 -13.64
CA TYR A 13 -0.78 16.19 -15.00
C TYR A 13 -2.10 15.49 -15.37
N ALA A 14 -2.60 15.75 -16.59
CA ALA A 14 -3.83 15.11 -17.08
C ALA A 14 -3.58 13.68 -17.59
N ASP A 15 -2.36 13.41 -18.04
CA ASP A 15 -1.89 12.13 -18.58
C ASP A 15 -0.92 11.42 -17.62
N GLY A 16 -0.74 10.11 -17.87
CA GLY A 16 0.19 9.28 -17.09
C GLY A 16 -0.20 9.11 -15.61
N VAL A 17 0.82 9.05 -14.75
CA VAL A 17 0.63 9.08 -13.29
C VAL A 17 0.31 10.53 -12.97
N GLN A 18 -0.95 10.79 -12.59
CA GLN A 18 -1.55 12.13 -12.46
C GLN A 18 -0.98 12.91 -11.27
N MET A 19 0.33 13.19 -11.31
CA MET A 19 1.09 13.76 -10.21
C MET A 19 0.71 15.22 -9.97
N TYR A 20 0.68 15.62 -8.69
CA TYR A 20 0.48 16.99 -8.26
C TYR A 20 1.66 17.87 -8.66
N ILE A 21 1.35 19.06 -9.16
CA ILE A 21 2.33 20.10 -9.43
C ILE A 21 2.61 20.85 -8.13
N THR A 22 3.88 20.90 -7.77
CA THR A 22 4.42 21.58 -6.59
C THR A 22 5.48 22.58 -7.03
N GLU A 23 5.91 23.43 -6.10
CA GLU A 23 7.06 24.32 -6.34
C GLU A 23 8.34 23.56 -6.69
N SER A 24 8.49 22.31 -6.22
CA SER A 24 9.67 21.49 -6.46
C SER A 24 9.72 20.89 -7.87
N ASN A 25 8.57 20.55 -8.46
CA ASN A 25 8.50 19.87 -9.77
C ASN A 25 7.91 20.73 -10.90
N ARG A 26 7.47 21.97 -10.62
CA ARG A 26 6.92 22.88 -11.65
C ARG A 26 7.87 23.18 -12.80
N LEU A 27 9.18 23.01 -12.59
CA LEU A 27 10.19 23.21 -13.61
C LEU A 27 10.26 22.05 -14.64
N ASP A 28 9.69 20.89 -14.30
CA ASP A 28 9.66 19.71 -15.18
C ASP A 28 8.52 19.80 -16.22
N ILE A 29 7.64 20.79 -16.09
CA ILE A 29 6.50 20.99 -16.99
C ILE A 29 7.03 21.41 -18.36
N LYS A 30 6.78 20.57 -19.37
CA LYS A 30 7.16 20.84 -20.76
C LYS A 30 6.08 21.62 -21.49
N ASN A 31 6.50 22.38 -22.50
CA ASN A 31 5.57 23.04 -23.40
C ASN A 31 4.66 22.00 -24.08
N GLY A 32 3.36 22.23 -24.06
CA GLY A 32 2.36 21.32 -24.61
C GLY A 32 1.82 20.29 -23.61
N CYS A 33 2.31 20.23 -22.37
CA CYS A 33 1.70 19.42 -21.32
C CYS A 33 0.27 19.88 -21.02
N ILE A 34 -0.65 18.91 -20.89
CA ILE A 34 -2.03 19.17 -20.49
C ILE A 34 -2.10 19.01 -18.97
N LEU A 35 -2.50 20.09 -18.29
CA LEU A 35 -2.74 20.08 -16.86
C LEU A 35 -4.24 20.12 -16.59
N ARG A 36 -4.63 19.49 -15.49
CA ARG A 36 -5.99 19.57 -14.96
C ARG A 36 -6.01 20.34 -13.65
N LEU A 37 -7.08 21.10 -13.44
CA LEU A 37 -7.40 21.64 -12.13
C LEU A 37 -8.10 20.54 -11.32
N THR A 38 -7.55 20.22 -10.15
CA THR A 38 -8.05 19.20 -9.24
C THR A 38 -8.20 19.77 -7.83
N LYS A 39 -8.75 18.98 -6.90
CA LYS A 39 -8.79 19.30 -5.47
C LYS A 39 -7.37 19.35 -4.91
N ALA A 40 -7.08 20.29 -4.02
CA ALA A 40 -5.78 20.37 -3.35
C ALA A 40 -5.47 19.06 -2.59
N PRO A 41 -4.19 18.61 -2.52
CA PRO A 41 -3.85 17.32 -1.94
C PRO A 41 -4.30 17.20 -0.48
N GLY A 42 -4.13 18.26 0.33
CA GLY A 42 -4.61 18.27 1.72
C GLY A 42 -6.12 18.17 1.87
N ARG A 43 -6.90 18.69 0.91
CA ARG A 43 -8.36 18.56 0.88
C ARG A 43 -8.80 17.17 0.43
N CYS A 44 -8.14 16.63 -0.60
CA CYS A 44 -8.36 15.26 -1.04
C CYS A 44 -8.06 14.26 0.10
N ALA A 45 -6.95 14.45 0.81
CA ALA A 45 -6.59 13.64 1.98
C ALA A 45 -7.63 13.75 3.11
N GLU A 46 -8.13 14.96 3.40
CA GLU A 46 -9.19 15.17 4.39
C GLU A 46 -10.49 14.43 4.03
N ASP A 47 -10.91 14.48 2.77
CA ASP A 47 -12.14 13.84 2.31
C ASP A 47 -12.02 12.31 2.33
N LEU A 48 -10.89 11.77 1.85
CA LEU A 48 -10.63 10.33 1.88
C LEU A 48 -10.50 9.81 3.32
N TYR A 49 -9.87 10.58 4.22
CA TYR A 49 -9.78 10.22 5.63
C TYR A 49 -11.18 10.07 6.26
N LYS A 50 -12.09 11.01 5.98
CA LYS A 50 -13.49 10.93 6.44
C LYS A 50 -14.25 9.77 5.78
N GLY A 51 -14.05 9.57 4.48
CA GLY A 51 -14.70 8.50 3.72
C GLY A 51 -14.34 7.10 4.23
N ILE A 52 -13.07 6.89 4.61
CA ILE A 52 -12.59 5.62 5.19
C ILE A 52 -13.14 5.37 6.60
N GLN A 53 -13.55 6.41 7.31
CA GLN A 53 -14.21 6.26 8.61
C GLN A 53 -15.73 6.11 8.51
N SER A 54 -16.29 6.11 7.31
CA SER A 54 -17.72 5.95 7.08
C SER A 54 -18.21 4.57 7.53
N SER A 55 -19.40 4.52 8.15
CA SER A 55 -20.10 3.26 8.41
C SER A 55 -20.77 2.67 7.18
N ASP A 56 -20.84 3.44 6.08
CA ASP A 56 -21.35 2.97 4.79
C ASP A 56 -20.23 2.24 4.04
N ALA A 57 -20.43 0.92 3.82
CA ALA A 57 -19.44 0.06 3.17
C ALA A 57 -19.15 0.47 1.71
N GLY A 58 -20.12 1.07 1.01
CA GLY A 58 -19.92 1.58 -0.35
C GLY A 58 -19.00 2.80 -0.34
N VAL A 59 -19.27 3.77 0.54
CA VAL A 59 -18.42 4.97 0.71
C VAL A 59 -17.01 4.58 1.14
N LEU A 60 -16.89 3.65 2.09
CA LEU A 60 -15.61 3.10 2.53
C LEU A 60 -14.84 2.49 1.34
N CYS A 61 -15.48 1.60 0.58
CA CYS A 61 -14.87 0.91 -0.54
C CYS A 61 -14.42 1.88 -1.64
N ASP A 62 -15.26 2.84 -2.02
CA ASP A 62 -14.93 3.84 -3.04
C ASP A 62 -13.79 4.75 -2.58
N SER A 63 -13.78 5.16 -1.32
CA SER A 63 -12.70 5.97 -0.74
C SER A 63 -11.37 5.22 -0.72
N LEU A 64 -11.36 3.93 -0.36
CA LEU A 64 -10.15 3.11 -0.38
C LEU A 64 -9.65 2.86 -1.80
N LYS A 65 -10.56 2.67 -2.76
CA LYS A 65 -10.22 2.52 -4.18
C LYS A 65 -9.56 3.80 -4.73
N GLU A 66 -10.14 4.96 -4.43
CA GLU A 66 -9.57 6.24 -4.81
C GLU A 66 -8.21 6.45 -4.14
N LEU A 67 -8.11 6.16 -2.83
CA LEU A 67 -6.88 6.25 -2.06
C LEU A 67 -5.76 5.43 -2.70
N ALA A 68 -6.01 4.18 -3.09
CA ALA A 68 -5.01 3.34 -3.78
C ALA A 68 -4.48 3.96 -5.08
N GLY A 69 -5.28 4.78 -5.77
CA GLY A 69 -4.86 5.52 -6.94
C GLY A 69 -4.02 6.75 -6.61
N VAL A 70 -4.50 7.60 -5.70
CA VAL A 70 -3.86 8.88 -5.38
C VAL A 70 -2.62 8.73 -4.50
N SER A 71 -2.49 7.65 -3.73
CA SER A 71 -1.31 7.33 -2.91
C SER A 71 -0.03 7.06 -3.72
N LYS A 72 -0.12 6.92 -5.04
CA LYS A 72 1.06 6.86 -5.93
C LYS A 72 1.84 8.17 -5.98
N ASP A 73 1.18 9.29 -5.68
CA ASP A 73 1.80 10.61 -5.65
C ASP A 73 2.33 10.93 -4.25
N VAL A 74 3.62 11.27 -4.16
CA VAL A 74 4.29 11.57 -2.89
C VAL A 74 3.72 12.81 -2.19
N THR A 75 3.25 13.81 -2.92
CA THR A 75 2.65 15.04 -2.38
C THR A 75 1.35 14.70 -1.66
N PHE A 76 0.51 13.87 -2.27
CA PHE A 76 -0.69 13.37 -1.62
C PHE A 76 -0.36 12.45 -0.44
N ALA A 77 0.58 11.51 -0.61
CA ALA A 77 0.95 10.56 0.43
C ALA A 77 1.41 11.29 1.70
N GLN A 78 2.21 12.35 1.57
CA GLN A 78 2.64 13.21 2.69
C GLN A 78 1.45 13.82 3.43
N GLU A 79 0.47 14.40 2.73
CA GLU A 79 -0.72 14.99 3.33
C GLU A 79 -1.56 13.95 4.09
N PHE A 80 -1.74 12.76 3.51
CA PHE A 80 -2.53 11.69 4.14
C PHE A 80 -1.81 11.08 5.36
N ILE A 81 -0.49 10.88 5.26
CA ILE A 81 0.34 10.37 6.36
C ILE A 81 0.42 11.39 7.50
N SER A 82 0.52 12.68 7.21
CA SER A 82 0.54 13.74 8.24
C SER A 82 -0.72 13.80 9.10
N ARG A 83 -1.79 13.14 8.65
CA ARG A 83 -3.09 13.00 9.34
C ARG A 83 -3.24 11.64 10.02
N ASP A 84 -2.17 10.87 10.16
CA ASP A 84 -2.17 9.49 10.65
C ASP A 84 -3.08 8.55 9.81
N GLY A 85 -3.32 8.88 8.54
CA GLY A 85 -4.25 8.13 7.68
C GLY A 85 -3.84 6.67 7.46
N TYR A 86 -2.54 6.36 7.49
CA TYR A 86 -2.06 4.98 7.38
C TYR A 86 -2.50 4.10 8.57
N LEU A 87 -2.71 4.68 9.77
CA LEU A 87 -3.19 3.94 10.94
C LEU A 87 -4.64 3.48 10.77
N LEU A 88 -5.46 4.20 9.98
CA LEU A 88 -6.80 3.71 9.62
C LEU A 88 -6.72 2.42 8.82
N LEU A 89 -5.78 2.33 7.88
CA LEU A 89 -5.57 1.13 7.06
C LEU A 89 -5.04 -0.03 7.91
N VAL A 90 -4.09 0.24 8.80
CA VAL A 90 -3.59 -0.75 9.78
C VAL A 90 -4.75 -1.33 10.59
N LYS A 91 -5.62 -0.46 11.12
CA LYS A 91 -6.78 -0.90 11.90
C LYS A 91 -7.75 -1.77 11.09
N ILE A 92 -8.07 -1.38 9.85
CA ILE A 92 -8.95 -2.17 8.97
C ILE A 92 -8.37 -3.57 8.74
N VAL A 93 -7.06 -3.67 8.50
CA VAL A 93 -6.36 -4.94 8.31
C VAL A 93 -6.40 -5.79 9.59
N GLU A 94 -6.10 -5.20 10.75
CA GLU A 94 -6.09 -5.88 12.04
C GLU A 94 -7.48 -6.42 12.43
N ASP A 95 -8.53 -5.64 12.21
CA ASP A 95 -9.92 -6.01 12.48
C ASP A 95 -10.37 -7.16 11.56
N SER A 96 -9.93 -7.19 10.30
CA SER A 96 -10.19 -8.26 9.31
C SER A 96 -11.67 -8.66 9.12
N ASN A 97 -12.60 -7.74 9.33
CA ASN A 97 -14.04 -8.01 9.21
C ASN A 97 -14.63 -7.61 7.84
N GLU A 98 -13.79 -7.04 6.97
CA GLU A 98 -14.23 -6.46 5.71
C GLU A 98 -14.27 -7.46 4.56
N SER A 99 -15.00 -7.11 3.51
CA SER A 99 -15.05 -7.89 2.27
C SER A 99 -13.68 -7.95 1.58
N ASN A 100 -13.47 -8.98 0.75
CA ASN A 100 -12.21 -9.14 0.00
C ASN A 100 -11.86 -7.91 -0.85
N LEU A 101 -12.86 -7.24 -1.43
CA LEU A 101 -12.65 -6.05 -2.26
C LEU A 101 -12.14 -4.86 -1.44
N ILE A 102 -12.75 -4.62 -0.27
CA ILE A 102 -12.32 -3.57 0.67
C ILE A 102 -10.90 -3.87 1.17
N MET A 103 -10.62 -5.13 1.52
CA MET A 103 -9.29 -5.54 1.97
C MET A 103 -8.23 -5.35 0.88
N MET A 104 -8.52 -5.74 -0.37
CA MET A 104 -7.62 -5.53 -1.50
C MET A 104 -7.29 -4.04 -1.69
N HIS A 105 -8.30 -3.16 -1.68
CA HIS A 105 -8.06 -1.72 -1.81
C HIS A 105 -7.29 -1.16 -0.62
N THR A 106 -7.58 -1.62 0.61
CA THR A 106 -6.85 -1.25 1.83
C THR A 106 -5.37 -1.59 1.73
N LEU A 107 -5.05 -2.85 1.40
CA LEU A 107 -3.66 -3.32 1.29
C LEU A 107 -2.93 -2.61 0.15
N THR A 108 -3.60 -2.38 -0.98
CA THR A 108 -3.01 -1.66 -2.10
C THR A 108 -2.67 -0.22 -1.70
N ALA A 109 -3.63 0.50 -1.12
CA ALA A 109 -3.42 1.87 -0.65
C ALA A 109 -2.30 1.94 0.40
N PHE A 110 -2.28 0.99 1.34
CA PHE A 110 -1.25 0.90 2.36
C PHE A 110 0.14 0.71 1.73
N MET A 111 0.30 -0.25 0.82
CA MET A 111 1.56 -0.49 0.13
C MET A 111 2.04 0.76 -0.63
N GLN A 112 1.16 1.43 -1.36
CA GLN A 112 1.50 2.67 -2.08
C GLN A 112 1.96 3.79 -1.15
N LEU A 113 1.36 3.93 0.05
CA LEU A 113 1.80 4.92 1.03
C LEU A 113 3.19 4.60 1.61
N MET A 114 3.44 3.32 1.90
CA MET A 114 4.71 2.87 2.49
C MET A 114 5.88 2.94 1.49
N ASP A 115 5.63 2.76 0.19
CA ASP A 115 6.64 2.79 -0.89
C ASP A 115 7.39 4.13 -0.98
N HIS A 116 6.78 5.23 -0.50
CA HIS A 116 7.44 6.54 -0.42
C HIS A 116 8.51 6.64 0.69
N GLY A 117 8.60 5.66 1.59
CA GLY A 117 9.57 5.66 2.69
C GLY A 117 9.34 6.73 3.76
N ILE A 118 8.16 7.35 3.80
CA ILE A 118 7.80 8.39 4.78
C ILE A 118 7.57 7.79 6.18
N VAL A 119 6.98 6.58 6.24
CA VAL A 119 6.71 5.84 7.48
C VAL A 119 7.61 4.61 7.52
N SER A 120 8.28 4.39 8.65
CA SER A 120 9.06 3.17 8.87
C SER A 120 8.16 1.95 9.03
N TRP A 121 8.50 0.86 8.35
CA TRP A 121 7.87 -0.45 8.54
C TRP A 121 7.97 -0.97 9.98
N GLU A 122 8.98 -0.53 10.74
CA GLU A 122 9.16 -0.92 12.15
C GLU A 122 8.09 -0.34 13.09
N ASN A 123 7.30 0.63 12.64
CA ASN A 123 6.18 1.18 13.40
C ASN A 123 4.93 0.28 13.37
N LEU A 124 4.97 -0.83 12.61
CA LEU A 124 3.83 -1.73 12.46
C LEU A 124 3.79 -2.76 13.59
N SER A 125 2.57 -3.07 14.05
CA SER A 125 2.38 -4.01 15.14
C SER A 125 2.61 -5.46 14.70
N SER A 126 2.95 -6.33 15.65
CA SER A 126 3.00 -7.78 15.39
C SER A 126 1.63 -8.34 14.98
N VAL A 127 0.52 -7.69 15.37
CA VAL A 127 -0.84 -8.11 15.00
C VAL A 127 -1.04 -7.89 13.50
N PHE A 128 -0.65 -6.72 12.99
CA PHE A 128 -0.68 -6.42 11.58
C PHE A 128 0.14 -7.44 10.77
N ILE A 129 1.39 -7.69 11.16
CA ILE A 129 2.29 -8.64 10.48
C ILE A 129 1.66 -10.04 10.42
N LYS A 130 1.10 -10.51 11.54
CA LYS A 130 0.38 -11.79 11.62
C LYS A 130 -0.80 -11.85 10.65
N LYS A 131 -1.58 -10.77 10.51
CA LYS A 131 -2.71 -10.73 9.57
C LYS A 131 -2.25 -10.81 8.13
N ILE A 132 -1.21 -10.08 7.75
CA ILE A 132 -0.64 -10.16 6.40
C ILE A 132 -0.10 -11.57 6.11
N ALA A 133 0.65 -12.16 7.04
CA ALA A 133 1.15 -13.53 6.90
C ALA A 133 0.01 -14.55 6.78
N ASN A 134 -1.08 -14.36 7.53
CA ASN A 134 -2.27 -15.22 7.43
C ASN A 134 -2.93 -15.16 6.04
N PHE A 135 -2.97 -13.99 5.38
CA PHE A 135 -3.49 -13.90 4.01
C PHE A 135 -2.66 -14.74 3.03
N VAL A 136 -1.34 -14.82 3.21
CA VAL A 136 -0.44 -15.66 2.42
C VAL A 136 -0.59 -17.14 2.78
N ASN A 137 -0.66 -17.47 4.07
CA ASN A 137 -0.76 -18.84 4.58
C ASN A 137 -2.10 -19.53 4.26
N ALA A 138 -3.20 -18.78 4.21
CA ALA A 138 -4.52 -19.34 3.98
C ALA A 138 -4.67 -19.89 2.54
N LYS A 139 -5.23 -21.11 2.44
CA LYS A 139 -5.44 -21.83 1.17
C LYS A 139 -6.53 -21.20 0.30
N ALA A 140 -7.55 -20.61 0.92
CA ALA A 140 -8.74 -20.09 0.27
C ALA A 140 -8.84 -18.54 0.32
N THR A 141 -7.69 -17.86 0.27
CA THR A 141 -7.67 -16.39 0.18
C THR A 141 -7.76 -15.94 -1.27
N ASP A 142 -8.41 -14.80 -1.49
CA ASP A 142 -8.46 -14.12 -2.77
C ASP A 142 -7.05 -13.87 -3.33
N GLU A 143 -6.85 -14.19 -4.62
CA GLU A 143 -5.56 -14.09 -5.30
C GLU A 143 -5.01 -12.66 -5.30
N SER A 144 -5.88 -11.64 -5.37
CA SER A 144 -5.44 -10.24 -5.36
C SER A 144 -4.92 -9.82 -3.99
N ILE A 145 -5.58 -10.26 -2.92
CA ILE A 145 -5.13 -10.04 -1.54
C ILE A 145 -3.79 -10.75 -1.31
N GLN A 146 -3.64 -11.99 -1.80
CA GLN A 146 -2.39 -12.74 -1.69
C GLN A 146 -1.24 -12.02 -2.39
N GLN A 147 -1.44 -11.52 -3.61
CA GLN A 147 -0.40 -10.80 -4.35
C GLN A 147 0.11 -9.57 -3.59
N VAL A 148 -0.80 -8.74 -3.07
CA VAL A 148 -0.40 -7.53 -2.32
C VAL A 148 0.20 -7.90 -0.96
N SER A 149 -0.31 -8.95 -0.30
CA SER A 149 0.24 -9.42 0.98
C SER A 149 1.67 -9.94 0.83
N LEU A 150 1.97 -10.68 -0.25
CA LEU A 150 3.33 -11.12 -0.55
C LEU A 150 4.28 -9.93 -0.76
N ASP A 151 3.82 -8.90 -1.47
CA ASP A 151 4.58 -7.67 -1.73
C ASP A 151 4.89 -6.90 -0.43
N ILE A 152 3.90 -6.80 0.46
CA ILE A 152 4.05 -6.17 1.77
C ILE A 152 5.09 -6.91 2.62
N LEU A 153 5.02 -8.25 2.68
CA LEU A 153 5.97 -9.05 3.45
C LEU A 153 7.39 -8.98 2.87
N GLU A 154 7.52 -8.96 1.54
CA GLU A 154 8.82 -8.79 0.86
C GLU A 154 9.46 -7.47 1.30
N ASN A 155 8.71 -6.38 1.23
CA ASN A 155 9.21 -5.06 1.61
C ASN A 155 9.54 -4.99 3.11
N MET A 156 8.77 -5.62 3.99
CA MET A 156 9.10 -5.73 5.41
C MET A 156 10.44 -6.46 5.63
N VAL A 157 10.65 -7.60 4.99
CA VAL A 157 11.88 -8.39 5.09
C VAL A 157 13.09 -7.58 4.63
N LEU A 158 12.96 -6.87 3.51
CA LEU A 158 14.04 -6.04 2.96
C LEU A 158 14.30 -4.77 3.77
N SER A 159 13.35 -4.34 4.60
CA SER A 159 13.45 -3.08 5.36
C SER A 159 14.29 -3.21 6.63
N SER A 160 14.16 -4.29 7.40
CA SER A 160 14.97 -4.48 8.60
C SER A 160 15.09 -5.94 9.05
N HIS A 161 16.21 -6.25 9.73
CA HIS A 161 16.46 -7.60 10.23
C HIS A 161 15.44 -8.04 11.30
N SER A 162 14.93 -7.11 12.11
CA SER A 162 13.86 -7.40 13.09
C SER A 162 12.57 -7.86 12.39
N LEU A 163 12.17 -7.17 11.32
CA LEU A 163 11.00 -7.54 10.53
C LEU A 163 11.22 -8.86 9.79
N PHE A 164 12.43 -9.10 9.25
CA PHE A 164 12.80 -10.40 8.70
C PHE A 164 12.54 -11.54 9.68
N LEU A 165 13.00 -11.43 10.94
CA LEU A 165 12.79 -12.47 11.95
C LEU A 165 11.30 -12.70 12.23
N GLN A 166 10.50 -11.64 12.31
CA GLN A 166 9.06 -11.75 12.52
C GLN A 166 8.35 -12.42 11.33
N VAL A 167 8.68 -12.02 10.10
CA VAL A 167 8.10 -12.61 8.89
C VAL A 167 8.52 -14.08 8.73
N LYS A 168 9.79 -14.41 9.00
CA LYS A 168 10.32 -15.80 8.99
C LYS A 168 9.53 -16.71 9.93
N LEU A 169 9.12 -16.22 11.10
CA LEU A 169 8.35 -16.98 12.07
C LEU A 169 6.89 -17.20 11.66
N GLU A 170 6.29 -16.25 10.94
CA GLU A 170 4.87 -16.29 10.59
C GLU A 170 4.59 -16.95 9.23
N VAL A 171 5.53 -16.89 8.28
CA VAL A 171 5.34 -17.44 6.93
C VAL A 171 5.94 -18.84 6.80
N THR A 172 5.11 -19.80 6.40
CA THR A 172 5.56 -21.19 6.22
C THR A 172 6.21 -21.43 4.86
N MET A 173 7.38 -22.09 4.84
CA MET A 173 8.09 -22.44 3.60
C MET A 173 7.24 -23.34 2.69
N GLU A 174 6.51 -24.31 3.26
CA GLU A 174 5.59 -25.17 2.52
C GLU A 174 4.55 -24.37 1.73
N ARG A 175 4.04 -23.27 2.32
CA ARG A 175 3.07 -22.42 1.63
C ARG A 175 3.72 -21.63 0.49
N LEU A 176 4.91 -21.06 0.71
CA LEU A 176 5.62 -20.35 -0.35
C LEU A 176 5.88 -21.27 -1.55
N ILE A 177 6.29 -22.52 -1.30
CA ILE A 177 6.46 -23.52 -2.36
C ILE A 177 5.13 -23.82 -3.06
N ALA A 178 4.03 -23.96 -2.32
CA ALA A 178 2.71 -24.16 -2.91
C ALA A 178 2.28 -22.99 -3.82
N HIS A 179 2.63 -21.75 -3.47
CA HIS A 179 2.40 -20.57 -4.30
C HIS A 179 3.23 -20.55 -5.59
N LEU A 180 4.39 -21.22 -5.62
CA LEU A 180 5.16 -21.39 -6.86
C LEU A 180 4.53 -22.41 -7.81
N GLN A 181 3.63 -23.28 -7.32
CA GLN A 181 2.99 -24.34 -8.10
C GLN A 181 1.61 -23.95 -8.67
N VAL A 182 1.08 -22.78 -8.34
CA VAL A 182 -0.19 -22.29 -8.89
C VAL A 182 -0.03 -21.83 -10.35
N THR A 183 -1.13 -21.76 -11.10
CA THR A 183 -1.11 -21.30 -12.49
C THR A 183 -0.96 -19.78 -12.65
N ASN A 184 -1.25 -19.02 -11.59
CA ASN A 184 -1.17 -17.56 -11.60
C ASN A 184 0.29 -17.08 -11.53
N GLN A 185 0.83 -16.61 -12.65
CA GLN A 185 2.21 -16.13 -12.77
C GLN A 185 2.53 -14.92 -11.87
N GLN A 186 1.56 -14.07 -11.56
CA GLN A 186 1.78 -12.92 -10.67
C GLN A 186 2.03 -13.39 -9.24
N ILE A 187 1.25 -14.37 -8.77
CA ILE A 187 1.47 -15.00 -7.45
C ILE A 187 2.83 -15.69 -7.41
N GLN A 188 3.18 -16.46 -8.45
CA GLN A 188 4.48 -17.13 -8.53
C GLN A 188 5.64 -16.11 -8.43
N THR A 189 5.54 -15.01 -9.16
CA THR A 189 6.57 -13.95 -9.18
C THR A 189 6.73 -13.32 -7.80
N LYS A 190 5.62 -12.93 -7.15
CA LYS A 190 5.63 -12.33 -5.82
C LYS A 190 6.08 -13.29 -4.72
N ALA A 191 5.69 -14.57 -4.81
CA ALA A 191 6.16 -15.60 -3.89
C ALA A 191 7.67 -15.86 -4.04
N MET A 192 8.17 -15.88 -5.27
CA MET A 192 9.61 -15.99 -5.55
C MET A 192 10.38 -14.78 -5.01
N ALA A 193 9.84 -13.57 -5.18
CA ALA A 193 10.46 -12.34 -4.68
C ALA A 193 10.59 -12.35 -3.15
N LEU A 194 9.53 -12.71 -2.42
CA LEU A 194 9.57 -12.90 -0.97
C LEU A 194 10.57 -14.00 -0.56
N LEU A 195 10.60 -15.14 -1.27
CA LEU A 195 11.56 -16.21 -1.00
C LEU A 195 13.01 -15.73 -1.16
N MET A 196 13.29 -14.99 -2.24
CA MET A 196 14.61 -14.39 -2.46
C MET A 196 14.97 -13.39 -1.38
N ALA A 197 14.04 -12.52 -0.96
CA ALA A 197 14.24 -11.57 0.12
C ALA A 197 14.60 -12.28 1.44
N LEU A 198 13.90 -13.35 1.78
CA LEU A 198 14.19 -14.17 2.97
C LEU A 198 15.59 -14.79 2.90
N LEU A 199 15.96 -15.38 1.75
CA LEU A 199 17.29 -16.02 1.57
C LEU A 199 18.44 -15.01 1.55
N GLN A 200 18.23 -13.84 0.97
CA GLN A 200 19.22 -12.77 0.90
C GLN A 200 19.47 -12.17 2.29
N THR A 201 18.42 -12.03 3.10
CA THR A 201 18.49 -11.42 4.44
C THR A 201 18.94 -12.43 5.51
N ALA A 202 18.70 -13.73 5.29
CA ALA A 202 19.22 -14.81 6.13
C ALA A 202 20.76 -14.80 6.16
N GLY A 203 21.33 -14.73 7.36
CA GLY A 203 22.77 -14.92 7.57
C GLY A 203 23.19 -16.39 7.38
N ASP A 204 24.49 -16.68 7.40
CA ASP A 204 24.99 -18.05 7.16
C ASP A 204 24.44 -19.08 8.16
N ALA A 205 24.13 -18.67 9.40
CA ALA A 205 23.50 -19.52 10.42
C ALA A 205 22.03 -19.84 10.13
N ASP A 206 21.31 -18.94 9.46
CA ASP A 206 19.88 -19.10 9.13
C ASP A 206 19.63 -19.94 7.88
N ARG A 207 20.66 -20.14 7.04
CA ARG A 207 20.56 -20.85 5.75
C ARG A 207 20.70 -22.37 5.84
N GLN A 208 21.10 -22.89 7.01
CA GLN A 208 21.34 -24.32 7.22
C GLN A 208 20.18 -25.05 7.92
N GLU A 209 19.15 -24.32 8.38
CA GLU A 209 17.89 -24.85 8.92
C GLU A 209 16.77 -24.79 7.88
#